data_AF-A0A948VBT1-F1
#
_entry.id   AF-A0A948VBT1-F1
#
_cell.length_a   1.000
_cell.length_b   1.000
_cell.length_c   1.000
_cell.angle_alpha   90.00
_cell.angle_beta   90.00
_cell.angle_gamma   90.00
#
_symmetry.space_group_name_H-M   'P 1'
#
loop_
_entity.id
_entity.type
_entity.pdbx_description
1 polymer ?
#
loop_
_entity_poly.entity_id
_entity_poly.type
_entity_poly.pdbx_seq_one_letter_code
_entity_poly.pdbx_strand_id
1 'polypeptide(L)'
;EALPAPQANAMAAVIEPLMTGQPAPWLLYMAGVFMALILQWTGLPALAFALGMYLPLSVNTPVLAGGLIAHWVAQGGTEKQQKKRNEKGTLMASGFVAGGAIMGVIAALVRFTGISTTGDQEWTVDHAIGLSQWATENAGSAVVTLVVFCLLGFYLYKGARNAGND
;
A
#
# COMPACT_ATOMS: atom_id res chain seq x y z
N GLU A 1 11.12 -10.18 12.68
CA GLU A 1 11.84 -9.37 11.68
C GLU A 1 11.10 -8.04 11.52
N ALA A 2 11.82 -6.96 11.23
CA ALA A 2 11.22 -5.63 11.09
C ALA A 2 10.21 -5.65 9.93
N LEU A 3 8.99 -5.14 10.16
CA LEU A 3 7.98 -5.02 9.13
C LEU A 3 8.59 -4.24 7.94
N PRO A 4 8.51 -4.75 6.70
CA PRO A 4 9.02 -4.06 5.52
C PRO A 4 8.13 -2.83 5.27
N ALA A 5 8.45 -1.73 5.95
CA ALA A 5 7.85 -0.42 5.74
C ALA A 5 8.94 0.51 5.20
N PRO A 6 9.19 0.51 3.88
CA PRO A 6 10.29 1.27 3.29
C PRO A 6 10.21 2.75 3.68
N GLN A 7 9.03 3.38 3.56
CA GLN A 7 8.91 4.81 3.86
C GLN A 7 9.23 5.13 5.34
N ALA A 8 8.87 4.24 6.28
CA ALA A 8 9.22 4.38 7.68
C ALA A 8 10.73 4.18 7.92
N ASN A 9 11.33 3.21 7.23
CA ASN A 9 12.77 2.94 7.29
C ASN A 9 13.60 4.10 6.72
N ALA A 10 13.14 4.74 5.64
CA ALA A 10 13.77 5.95 5.09
C ALA A 10 13.71 7.14 6.07
N MET A 11 12.57 7.35 6.73
CA MET A 11 12.44 8.43 7.73
C MET A 11 13.30 8.17 8.97
N ALA A 12 13.40 6.92 9.41
CA ALA A 12 14.30 6.51 10.48
C ALA A 12 15.77 6.81 10.13
N ALA A 13 16.21 6.46 8.92
CA ALA A 13 17.57 6.71 8.45
C ALA A 13 17.94 8.21 8.34
N VAL A 14 16.97 9.10 8.14
CA VAL A 14 17.20 10.56 8.15
C VAL A 14 17.30 11.12 9.57
N ILE A 15 16.58 10.53 10.53
CA ILE A 15 16.55 10.98 11.93
C ILE A 15 17.72 10.42 12.74
N GLU A 16 18.19 9.22 12.43
CA GLU A 16 19.29 8.54 13.14
C GLU A 16 20.59 9.37 13.23
N PRO A 17 21.07 10.06 12.16
CA PRO A 17 22.23 10.96 12.24
C PRO A 17 22.00 12.15 13.18
N LEU A 18 20.76 12.63 13.30
CA LEU A 18 20.39 13.76 14.15
C LEU A 18 20.31 13.36 15.64
N MET A 19 19.92 12.10 15.91
CA MET A 19 19.83 11.57 17.29
C MET A 19 21.15 11.01 17.82
N THR A 20 22.01 10.45 16.96
CA THR A 20 23.26 9.80 17.36
C THR A 20 24.48 10.72 17.30
N GLY A 21 24.33 11.93 16.74
CA GLY A 21 25.43 12.87 16.53
C GLY A 21 26.44 12.42 15.47
N GLN A 22 26.11 11.38 14.69
CA GLN A 22 26.93 10.92 13.56
C GLN A 22 26.95 11.96 12.43
N PRO A 23 28.05 12.08 11.68
CA PRO A 23 28.13 13.02 10.56
C PRO A 23 27.10 12.64 9.49
N ALA A 24 26.07 13.48 9.34
CA ALA A 24 25.09 13.31 8.29
C ALA A 24 25.79 13.41 6.91
N PRO A 25 25.39 12.60 5.93
CA PRO A 25 25.97 12.64 4.58
C PRO A 25 25.45 13.87 3.80
N TRP A 26 25.87 15.07 4.21
CA TRP A 26 25.45 16.36 3.67
C TRP A 26 25.62 16.48 2.15
N LEU A 27 26.66 15.86 1.59
CA LEU A 27 26.87 15.83 0.15
C LEU A 27 25.72 15.13 -0.60
N LEU A 28 25.20 14.03 -0.03
CA LEU A 28 24.04 13.31 -0.59
C LEU A 28 22.75 14.12 -0.45
N TYR A 29 22.57 14.84 0.66
CA TYR A 29 21.42 15.75 0.83
C TYR A 29 21.46 16.91 -0.16
N MET A 30 22.62 17.53 -0.36
CA MET A 30 22.79 18.59 -1.35
C MET A 30 22.56 18.06 -2.77
N ALA A 31 23.06 16.88 -3.11
CA ALA A 31 22.77 16.22 -4.39
C ALA A 31 21.26 15.98 -4.58
N GLY A 32 20.56 15.55 -3.54
CA GLY A 32 19.11 15.42 -3.53
C GLY A 32 18.37 16.75 -3.78
N VAL A 33 18.84 17.84 -3.17
CA VAL A 33 18.30 19.20 -3.42
C VAL A 33 18.52 19.63 -4.86
N PHE A 34 19.72 19.44 -5.43
CA PHE A 34 19.98 19.73 -6.84
C PHE A 34 19.09 18.90 -7.77
N MET A 35 18.93 17.61 -7.50
CA MET A 35 18.03 16.75 -8.26
C MET A 35 16.57 17.20 -8.16
N ALA A 36 16.12 17.61 -6.98
CA ALA A 36 14.78 18.14 -6.76
C ALA A 36 14.54 19.45 -7.54
N LEU A 37 15.53 20.33 -7.63
CA LEU A 37 15.46 21.56 -8.43
C LEU A 37 15.35 21.27 -9.93
N ILE A 38 16.14 20.31 -10.44
CA ILE A 38 16.05 19.87 -11.85
C ILE A 38 14.65 19.31 -12.13
N LEU A 39 14.13 18.46 -11.26
CA LEU A 39 12.79 17.88 -11.40
C LEU A 39 11.70 18.97 -11.37
N GLN A 40 11.83 19.94 -10.46
CA GLN A 40 10.93 21.08 -10.36
C GLN A 40 10.90 21.91 -11.66
N TRP A 41 12.05 22.11 -12.31
CA TRP A 41 12.12 22.79 -13.61
C TRP A 41 11.49 21.99 -14.75
N THR A 42 11.57 20.65 -14.70
CA THR A 42 10.91 19.77 -15.67
C THR A 42 9.40 19.61 -15.43
N GLY A 43 8.86 20.22 -14.37
CA GLY A 43 7.45 20.06 -13.96
C GLY A 43 7.14 18.66 -13.39
N LEU A 44 8.16 17.86 -13.10
CA LEU A 44 8.02 16.55 -12.48
C LEU A 44 8.01 16.70 -10.95
N PRO A 45 7.02 16.16 -10.24
CA PRO A 45 7.01 16.20 -8.78
C PRO A 45 8.15 15.35 -8.23
N ALA A 46 9.17 16.02 -7.66
CA ALA A 46 10.38 15.37 -7.14
C ALA A 46 10.09 14.28 -6.10
N LEU A 47 9.02 14.45 -5.32
CA LEU A 47 8.61 13.51 -4.29
C LEU A 47 8.10 12.18 -4.86
N ALA A 48 7.26 12.23 -5.92
CA ALA A 48 6.76 11.01 -6.57
C ALA A 48 7.90 10.27 -7.30
N PHE A 49 8.82 11.02 -7.89
CA PHE A 49 10.01 10.47 -8.55
C PHE A 49 10.93 9.74 -7.55
N ALA A 50 11.28 10.40 -6.43
CA ALA A 50 12.10 9.80 -5.39
C ALA A 50 11.45 8.55 -4.78
N LEU A 51 10.13 8.60 -4.55
CA LEU A 51 9.37 7.47 -4.03
C LEU A 51 9.33 6.29 -5.03
N GLY A 52 9.23 6.57 -6.33
CA GLY A 52 9.30 5.57 -7.39
C GLY A 52 10.68 4.92 -7.57
N MET A 53 11.77 5.64 -7.32
CA MET A 53 13.14 5.07 -7.28
C MET A 53 13.40 4.26 -6.01
N TYR A 54 12.71 4.60 -4.93
CA TYR A 54 12.91 4.00 -3.62
C TYR A 54 12.13 2.69 -3.42
N LEU A 55 10.96 2.55 -4.05
CA LEU A 55 10.14 1.35 -3.95
C LEU A 55 10.66 0.24 -4.88
N PRO A 56 10.77 -1.02 -4.39
CA PRO A 56 11.03 -2.17 -5.24
C PRO A 56 10.01 -2.28 -6.37
N LEU A 57 10.42 -2.79 -7.54
CA LEU A 57 9.53 -2.98 -8.69
C LEU A 57 8.28 -3.81 -8.35
N SER A 58 8.38 -4.73 -7.38
CA SER A 58 7.26 -5.53 -6.88
C SER A 58 6.14 -4.68 -6.26
N VAL A 59 6.45 -3.50 -5.70
CA VAL A 59 5.47 -2.57 -5.12
C VAL A 59 5.14 -1.43 -6.08
N ASN A 60 6.07 -1.00 -6.94
CA ASN A 60 5.81 0.05 -7.92
C ASN A 60 4.80 -0.39 -9.01
N THR A 61 4.87 -1.65 -9.44
CA THR A 61 3.93 -2.21 -10.44
C THR A 61 2.46 -2.16 -10.02
N PRO A 62 2.06 -2.63 -8.81
CA PRO A 62 0.68 -2.52 -8.35
C PRO A 62 0.24 -1.07 -8.10
N VAL A 63 1.14 -0.17 -7.68
CA VAL A 63 0.84 1.26 -7.54
C VAL A 63 0.51 1.89 -8.89
N LEU A 64 1.33 1.60 -9.91
CA LEU A 64 1.10 2.07 -11.28
C LEU A 64 -0.19 1.49 -11.85
N ALA A 65 -0.43 0.19 -11.68
CA ALA A 65 -1.66 -0.46 -12.12
C ALA A 65 -2.90 0.15 -11.44
N GLY A 66 -2.83 0.40 -10.12
CA GLY A 66 -3.89 1.08 -9.37
C GLY A 66 -4.15 2.50 -9.88
N GLY A 67 -3.11 3.27 -10.19
CA GLY A 67 -3.22 4.61 -10.78
C GLY A 67 -3.87 4.60 -12.17
N LEU A 68 -3.52 3.63 -13.02
CA LEU A 68 -4.16 3.44 -14.33
C LEU A 68 -5.65 3.07 -14.19
N ILE A 69 -5.98 2.17 -13.26
CA ILE A 69 -7.37 1.78 -12.99
C ILE A 69 -8.16 3.00 -12.48
N ALA A 70 -7.60 3.77 -11.55
CA ALA A 70 -8.25 4.98 -11.03
C ALA A 70 -8.51 6.00 -12.15
N HIS A 71 -7.53 6.21 -13.04
CA HIS A 71 -7.69 7.06 -14.20
C HIS A 71 -8.81 6.55 -15.12
N TRP A 72 -8.86 5.23 -15.38
CA TRP A 72 -9.90 4.64 -16.23
C TRP A 72 -11.30 4.71 -15.60
N VAL A 73 -11.43 4.53 -14.29
CA VAL A 73 -12.70 4.68 -13.55
C VAL A 73 -13.19 6.12 -13.53
N ALA A 74 -12.27 7.09 -13.51
CA ALA A 74 -12.57 8.51 -13.58
C ALA A 74 -12.97 8.98 -15.00
N GLN A 75 -12.76 8.17 -16.06
CA GLN A 75 -13.15 8.55 -17.42
C GLN A 75 -14.68 8.61 -17.58
N GLY A 76 -15.14 9.62 -18.32
CA GLY A 76 -16.55 9.84 -18.67
C GLY A 76 -17.39 10.55 -17.60
N GLY A 77 -18.29 11.44 -18.04
CA GLY A 77 -19.13 12.28 -17.18
C GLY A 77 -18.64 13.73 -17.10
N THR A 78 -19.32 14.54 -16.29
CA THR A 78 -18.91 15.92 -15.98
C THR A 78 -17.83 15.96 -14.90
N GLU A 79 -17.03 17.04 -14.83
CA GLU A 79 -15.96 17.22 -13.84
C GLU A 79 -16.44 17.00 -12.39
N LYS A 80 -17.68 17.41 -12.07
CA LYS A 80 -18.29 17.17 -10.75
C LYS A 80 -18.44 15.68 -10.44
N GLN A 81 -18.83 14.88 -11.42
CA GLN A 81 -18.98 13.42 -11.26
C GLN A 81 -17.61 12.76 -11.08
N GLN A 82 -16.61 13.18 -11.86
CA GLN A 82 -15.25 12.67 -11.76
C GLN A 82 -14.64 12.94 -10.37
N LYS A 83 -14.84 14.16 -9.84
CA LYS A 83 -14.40 14.53 -8.49
C LYS A 83 -15.07 13.66 -7.41
N LYS A 84 -16.39 13.46 -7.48
CA LYS A 84 -17.11 12.56 -6.57
C LYS A 84 -16.60 11.11 -6.63
N ARG A 85 -16.33 10.59 -7.83
CA ARG A 85 -15.77 9.23 -8.01
C ARG A 85 -14.37 9.09 -7.40
N ASN A 86 -13.51 10.10 -7.59
CA ASN A 86 -12.17 10.10 -7.00
C ASN A 86 -12.19 10.20 -5.47
N GLU A 87 -13.04 11.06 -4.91
CA GLU A 87 -13.20 11.19 -3.46
C GLU A 87 -13.73 9.88 -2.84
N LYS A 88 -14.72 9.26 -3.48
CA LYS A 88 -15.26 7.97 -3.05
C LYS A 88 -14.22 6.84 -3.16
N GLY A 89 -13.48 6.78 -4.27
CA GLY A 89 -12.41 5.81 -4.46
C GLY A 89 -11.29 5.95 -3.42
N THR A 90 -10.88 7.19 -3.13
CA THR A 90 -9.90 7.49 -2.08
C THR A 90 -10.41 7.08 -0.69
N LEU A 91 -11.67 7.35 -0.38
CA LEU A 91 -12.30 6.94 0.89
C LEU A 91 -12.37 5.42 1.05
N MET A 92 -12.72 4.70 -0.01
CA MET A 92 -12.72 3.23 0.03
C MET A 92 -11.30 2.70 0.22
N ALA A 93 -10.34 3.20 -0.55
CA ALA A 93 -8.94 2.77 -0.47
C ALA A 93 -8.34 3.01 0.93
N SER A 94 -8.55 4.19 1.52
CA SER A 94 -8.08 4.48 2.88
C SER A 94 -8.79 3.61 3.92
N GLY A 95 -10.07 3.28 3.72
CA GLY A 95 -10.81 2.32 4.53
C GLY A 95 -10.18 0.91 4.52
N PHE A 96 -9.77 0.41 3.35
CA PHE A 96 -9.07 -0.88 3.25
C PHE A 96 -7.68 -0.84 3.88
N VAL A 97 -6.93 0.25 3.67
CA VAL A 97 -5.61 0.43 4.30
C VAL A 97 -5.75 0.48 5.83
N ALA A 98 -6.72 1.23 6.36
CA ALA A 98 -7.00 1.30 7.79
C ALA A 98 -7.48 -0.04 8.36
N GLY A 99 -8.36 -0.76 7.64
CA GLY A 99 -8.80 -2.10 8.02
C GLY A 99 -7.64 -3.10 8.09
N GLY A 100 -6.74 -3.07 7.10
CA GLY A 100 -5.53 -3.88 7.10
C GLY A 100 -4.60 -3.57 8.27
N ALA A 101 -4.41 -2.28 8.60
CA ALA A 101 -3.61 -1.86 9.75
C ALA A 101 -4.22 -2.33 11.08
N ILE A 102 -5.53 -2.20 11.27
CA ILE A 102 -6.23 -2.68 12.49
C ILE A 102 -6.10 -4.21 12.61
N MET A 103 -6.28 -4.95 11.51
CA MET A 103 -6.08 -6.40 11.52
C MET A 103 -4.63 -6.79 11.85
N GLY A 104 -3.63 -6.01 11.39
CA GLY A 104 -2.23 -6.18 11.77
C GLY A 104 -1.96 -5.94 13.26
N VAL A 105 -2.67 -5.01 13.90
CA VAL A 105 -2.57 -4.78 15.35
C VAL A 105 -3.23 -5.92 16.12
N ILE A 106 -4.41 -6.38 15.69
CA ILE A 106 -5.09 -7.53 16.30
C ILE A 106 -4.22 -8.79 16.20
N ALA A 107 -3.60 -9.01 15.04
CA ALA A 107 -2.62 -10.06 14.80
C ALA A 107 -1.45 -10.03 15.80
N ALA A 108 -0.84 -8.87 15.99
CA ALA A 108 0.24 -8.68 16.94
C ALA A 108 -0.20 -8.94 18.40
N LEU A 109 -1.43 -8.55 18.75
CA LEU A 109 -1.98 -8.76 20.09
C LEU A 109 -2.23 -10.25 20.36
N VAL A 110 -2.78 -10.98 19.39
CA VAL A 110 -2.97 -12.45 19.49
C VAL A 110 -1.62 -13.18 19.61
N ARG A 111 -0.60 -12.73 18.87
CA ARG A 111 0.78 -13.25 19.02
C ARG A 111 1.33 -13.01 20.43
N PHE A 112 1.02 -11.86 21.03
CA PHE A 112 1.50 -11.49 22.35
C PHE A 112 0.81 -12.27 23.49
N THR A 113 -0.46 -12.65 23.33
CA THR A 113 -1.22 -13.41 24.34
C THR A 113 -0.92 -14.91 24.37
N GLY A 114 0.04 -15.39 23.56
CA GLY A 114 0.60 -16.74 23.69
C GLY A 114 -0.27 -17.87 23.11
N ILE A 115 -1.25 -17.57 22.27
CA ILE A 115 -1.94 -18.57 21.43
C ILE A 115 -1.03 -18.93 20.23
N SER A 116 0.24 -19.23 20.52
CA SER A 116 1.24 -19.65 19.56
C SER A 116 1.31 -21.16 19.63
N THR A 117 0.58 -21.84 18.75
CA THR A 117 1.00 -23.19 18.35
C THR A 117 2.38 -23.05 17.70
N THR A 118 3.34 -23.75 18.28
CA THR A 118 4.76 -23.84 17.95
C THR A 118 5.09 -23.80 16.45
N GLY A 119 6.07 -22.98 16.08
CA GLY A 119 6.82 -23.11 14.82
C GLY A 119 7.24 -21.76 14.26
N ASP A 120 8.47 -21.67 13.76
CA ASP A 120 9.09 -20.52 13.07
C ASP A 120 8.41 -20.16 11.73
N GLN A 121 7.08 -20.24 11.65
CA GLN A 121 6.29 -19.87 10.48
C GLN A 121 5.75 -18.46 10.71
N GLU A 122 5.95 -17.57 9.73
CA GLU A 122 5.34 -16.24 9.74
C GLU A 122 3.83 -16.38 9.94
N TRP A 123 3.33 -15.87 11.07
CA TRP A 123 1.90 -15.87 11.35
C TRP A 123 1.21 -14.97 10.32
N THR A 124 0.40 -15.58 9.46
CA THR A 124 -0.50 -14.90 8.53
C THR A 124 -1.93 -15.02 9.05
N VAL A 125 -2.80 -14.08 8.66
CA VAL A 125 -4.22 -14.06 9.06
C VAL A 125 -4.90 -15.39 8.70
N ASP A 126 -4.47 -16.03 7.61
CA ASP A 126 -4.95 -17.34 7.16
C ASP A 126 -4.64 -18.47 8.16
N HIS A 127 -3.52 -18.37 8.88
CA HIS A 127 -3.14 -19.32 9.92
C HIS A 127 -3.99 -19.15 11.19
N ALA A 128 -4.38 -17.91 11.50
CA ALA A 128 -5.18 -17.57 12.67
C ALA A 128 -6.64 -18.05 12.57
N ILE A 129 -7.20 -17.99 11.37
CA ILE A 129 -8.58 -18.36 11.08
C ILE A 129 -8.71 -19.84 10.64
N GLY A 130 -7.63 -20.62 10.69
CA GLY A 130 -7.61 -22.03 10.33
C GLY A 130 -7.78 -22.30 8.83
N LEU A 131 -7.61 -21.29 7.98
CA LEU A 131 -7.71 -21.40 6.52
C LEU A 131 -6.37 -21.77 5.86
N SER A 132 -5.24 -21.71 6.58
CA SER A 132 -3.90 -21.99 6.03
C SER A 132 -3.75 -23.39 5.46
N GLN A 133 -4.27 -24.41 6.14
CA GLN A 133 -4.26 -25.80 5.68
C GLN A 133 -5.16 -25.97 4.45
N TRP A 134 -6.38 -25.44 4.48
CA TRP A 134 -7.28 -25.47 3.32
C TRP A 134 -6.73 -24.70 2.10
N ALA A 135 -6.08 -23.56 2.33
CA ALA A 135 -5.52 -22.71 1.30
C ALA A 135 -4.34 -23.38 0.57
N THR A 136 -3.54 -24.17 1.28
CA THR A 136 -2.32 -24.79 0.75
C THR A 136 -2.57 -26.20 0.20
N GLU A 137 -3.53 -26.95 0.76
CA GLU A 137 -3.78 -28.35 0.39
C GLU A 137 -4.80 -28.53 -0.75
N ASN A 138 -5.69 -27.56 -0.98
CA ASN A 138 -6.75 -27.69 -1.97
C ASN A 138 -6.49 -26.81 -3.20
N ALA A 139 -6.30 -27.40 -4.39
CA ALA A 139 -6.15 -26.65 -5.64
C ALA A 139 -7.34 -25.71 -5.94
N GLY A 140 -8.52 -25.98 -5.36
CA GLY A 140 -9.69 -25.11 -5.46
C GLY A 140 -9.59 -23.79 -4.68
N SER A 141 -8.67 -23.68 -3.71
CA SER A 141 -8.48 -22.47 -2.91
C SER A 141 -8.05 -21.27 -3.77
N ALA A 142 -7.18 -21.50 -4.76
CA ALA A 142 -6.73 -20.49 -5.71
C ALA A 142 -7.89 -19.94 -6.56
N VAL A 143 -8.83 -20.81 -6.94
CA VAL A 143 -10.02 -20.40 -7.70
C VAL A 143 -10.96 -19.59 -6.82
N VAL A 144 -11.23 -20.05 -5.59
CA VAL A 144 -12.11 -19.33 -4.65
C VAL A 144 -11.54 -17.96 -4.29
N THR A 145 -10.24 -17.88 -3.98
CA THR A 145 -9.57 -16.60 -3.67
C THR A 145 -9.60 -15.66 -4.87
N LEU A 146 -9.37 -16.16 -6.09
CA LEU A 146 -9.50 -15.36 -7.31
C LEU A 146 -10.94 -14.86 -7.53
N VAL A 147 -11.94 -15.71 -7.32
CA VAL A 147 -13.36 -15.32 -7.45
C VAL A 147 -13.71 -14.24 -6.43
N VAL A 148 -13.31 -14.40 -5.16
CA VAL A 148 -13.54 -13.41 -4.10
C VAL A 148 -12.84 -12.09 -4.43
N PHE A 149 -11.59 -12.14 -4.91
CA PHE A 149 -10.84 -10.96 -5.33
C PHE A 149 -11.52 -10.23 -6.49
N CYS A 150 -11.98 -10.97 -7.52
CA CYS A 150 -12.72 -10.39 -8.64
C CYS A 150 -14.07 -9.80 -8.21
N LEU A 151 -14.81 -10.46 -7.32
CA LEU A 151 -16.08 -9.94 -6.79
C LEU A 151 -15.88 -8.66 -5.98
N LEU A 152 -14.84 -8.61 -5.15
CA LEU A 152 -14.50 -7.42 -4.38
C LEU A 152 -14.06 -6.28 -5.30
N GLY A 153 -13.19 -6.57 -6.29
CA GLY A 153 -12.81 -5.60 -7.33
C GLY A 153 -14.02 -5.06 -8.11
N PHE A 154 -14.96 -5.93 -8.48
CA PHE A 154 -16.20 -5.54 -9.15
C PHE A 154 -17.10 -4.68 -8.25
N TYR A 155 -17.22 -5.04 -6.97
CA TYR A 155 -17.99 -4.26 -5.99
C TYR A 155 -17.41 -2.86 -5.82
N LEU A 156 -16.08 -2.73 -5.71
CA LEU A 156 -15.40 -1.44 -5.62
C LEU A 156 -15.57 -0.61 -6.89
N TYR A 157 -15.44 -1.24 -8.05
CA TYR A 157 -15.68 -0.59 -9.34
C TYR A 157 -17.10 -0.04 -9.45
N LYS A 158 -18.11 -0.87 -9.14
CA LYS A 158 -19.51 -0.47 -9.19
C LYS A 158 -19.83 0.63 -8.17
N GLY A 159 -19.30 0.50 -6.94
CA GLY A 159 -19.48 1.49 -5.88
C GLY A 159 -18.84 2.83 -6.23
N ALA A 160 -17.65 2.83 -6.81
CA ALA A 160 -16.97 4.05 -7.27
C ALA A 160 -17.74 4.68 -8.44
N ARG A 161 -18.21 3.90 -9.42
CA ARG A 161 -18.91 4.41 -10.60
C ARG A 161 -20.28 4.98 -10.27
N ASN A 162 -21.03 4.34 -9.37
CA ASN A 162 -22.36 4.78 -8.92
C ASN A 162 -22.31 6.13 -8.18
N ALA A 163 -21.26 6.41 -7.41
CA ALA A 163 -21.12 7.68 -6.69
C ALA A 163 -21.01 8.92 -7.60
N GLY A 164 -20.73 8.74 -8.90
CA GLY A 164 -20.78 9.82 -9.88
C GLY A 164 -22.17 10.07 -10.46
N ASN A 165 -23.13 9.18 -10.27
CA ASN A 165 -24.51 9.34 -10.76
C ASN A 165 -25.46 9.95 -9.71
N ASP A 166 -25.05 9.98 -8.45
CA ASP A 166 -25.70 10.71 -7.33
C ASP A 166 -25.17 12.15 -7.26
#